data_AF-A0A7S2CMM8-F1
#
_entry.id   AF-A0A7S2CMM8-F1
#
_cell.length_a   1.000
_cell.length_b   1.000
_cell.length_c   1.000
_cell.angle_alpha   90.00
_cell.angle_beta   90.00
_cell.angle_gamma   90.00
#
_symmetry.space_group_name_H-M   'P 1'
#
loop_
_entity.id
_entity.type
_entity.pdbx_description
1 polymer ?
#
loop_
_entity_poly.entity_id
_entity_poly.type
_entity_poly.pdbx_seq_one_letter_code
_entity_poly.pdbx_strand_id
1 'polypeptide(L)'
;GRGAMINNFLLMSKFMWRQGYLKCPTLCSDDTPGDKCTCFCPSTISDWRLNAQNSGMNDLTGAWITKFKDAGNTTEEEVWDELCHVGWAGEMYTSAAPLDPLFWPLHGLADKFINMKRLMKDAKKTVLDESWGFTHLHQVPSDTGVVCDWSGVTGEFQMPNCTKKTCPGHKEFDIIPFGNFTGTDAPYYTNRAFYEFSYPNNDDFPYIYDTYVDWPGCAAQNISWWDV
;
A
#
# COMPACT_ATOMS: atom_id res chain seq x y z
N GLY A 1 -3.47 11.22 -16.83
CA GLY A 1 -3.97 9.98 -17.46
C GLY A 1 -4.95 9.29 -16.52
N ARG A 2 -6.06 8.75 -17.04
CA ARG A 2 -7.20 8.23 -16.24
C ARG A 2 -6.81 7.21 -15.16
N GLY A 3 -5.76 6.41 -15.36
CA GLY A 3 -5.28 5.43 -14.36
C GLY A 3 -4.79 6.04 -13.03
N ALA A 4 -4.16 7.22 -13.07
CA ALA A 4 -3.75 7.92 -11.85
C ALA A 4 -4.94 8.48 -11.05
N MET A 5 -6.11 8.69 -11.69
CA MET A 5 -7.32 9.12 -10.98
C MET A 5 -7.97 7.96 -10.24
N ILE A 6 -8.07 6.78 -10.85
CA ILE A 6 -8.67 5.57 -10.24
C ILE A 6 -7.85 5.08 -9.04
N ASN A 7 -6.52 5.06 -9.15
CA ASN A 7 -5.66 4.59 -8.06
C ASN A 7 -5.82 5.44 -6.79
N ASN A 8 -5.91 6.76 -6.94
CA ASN A 8 -6.12 7.65 -5.80
C ASN A 8 -7.51 7.47 -5.19
N PHE A 9 -8.54 7.29 -6.03
CA PHE A 9 -9.92 7.04 -5.59
C PHE A 9 -10.03 5.86 -4.62
N LEU A 10 -9.52 4.70 -5.02
CA LEU A 10 -9.53 3.53 -4.14
C LEU A 10 -8.71 3.78 -2.85
N LEU A 11 -7.59 4.53 -2.96
CA LEU A 11 -6.72 4.79 -1.79
C LEU A 11 -7.41 5.71 -0.77
N MET A 12 -8.25 6.64 -1.24
CA MET A 12 -9.10 7.46 -0.38
C MET A 12 -10.17 6.63 0.31
N SER A 13 -10.83 5.71 -0.41
CA SER A 13 -11.78 4.79 0.20
C SER A 13 -11.13 3.91 1.27
N LYS A 14 -9.93 3.37 1.00
CA LYS A 14 -9.10 2.65 2.00
C LYS A 14 -8.74 3.52 3.21
N PHE A 15 -8.47 4.81 2.99
CA PHE A 15 -8.19 5.76 4.07
C PHE A 15 -9.44 6.03 4.95
N MET A 16 -10.63 6.10 4.36
CA MET A 16 -11.90 6.18 5.09
C MET A 16 -12.18 4.91 5.89
N TRP A 17 -11.94 3.74 5.27
CA TRP A 17 -12.09 2.43 5.91
C TRP A 17 -11.25 2.31 7.18
N ARG A 18 -9.96 2.65 7.11
CA ARG A 18 -9.01 2.59 8.25
C ARG A 18 -9.47 3.41 9.45
N GLN A 19 -10.21 4.48 9.21
CA GLN A 19 -10.72 5.40 10.22
C GLN A 19 -12.15 5.06 10.68
N GLY A 20 -12.83 4.12 10.01
CA GLY A 20 -14.19 3.71 10.35
C GLY A 20 -15.32 4.51 9.71
N TYR A 21 -15.01 5.49 8.85
CA TYR A 21 -16.03 6.23 8.09
C TYR A 21 -16.69 5.36 7.01
N LEU A 22 -16.01 4.32 6.57
CA LEU A 22 -16.48 3.32 5.62
C LEU A 22 -16.40 1.94 6.26
N LYS A 23 -17.47 1.15 6.12
CA LYS A 23 -17.59 -0.20 6.65
C LYS A 23 -17.69 -1.19 5.50
N CYS A 24 -16.96 -2.30 5.60
CA CYS A 24 -17.03 -3.39 4.64
C CYS A 24 -17.46 -4.65 5.39
N PRO A 25 -18.35 -5.48 4.80
CA PRO A 25 -18.69 -6.79 5.36
C PRO A 25 -17.44 -7.63 5.58
N THR A 26 -17.36 -8.34 6.70
CA THR A 26 -16.26 -9.27 6.99
C THR A 26 -16.46 -10.63 6.34
N LEU A 27 -17.68 -10.94 5.91
CA LEU A 27 -18.06 -12.16 5.22
C LEU A 27 -19.10 -11.82 4.15
N CYS A 28 -18.95 -12.43 2.98
CA CYS A 28 -19.93 -12.47 1.92
C CYS A 28 -20.01 -13.91 1.42
N SER A 29 -21.21 -14.48 1.40
CA SER A 29 -21.47 -15.81 0.84
C SER A 29 -22.17 -15.69 -0.51
N ASP A 30 -22.16 -16.76 -1.32
CA ASP A 30 -22.74 -16.78 -2.67
C ASP A 30 -24.26 -16.44 -2.71
N ASP A 31 -24.97 -16.67 -1.60
CA ASP A 31 -26.39 -16.36 -1.42
C ASP A 31 -26.65 -14.95 -0.85
N THR A 32 -25.59 -14.23 -0.46
CA THR A 32 -25.72 -12.86 0.01
C THR A 32 -25.96 -11.91 -1.18
N PRO A 33 -27.01 -11.06 -1.16
CA PRO A 33 -27.23 -10.07 -2.20
C PRO A 33 -26.00 -9.18 -2.43
N GLY A 34 -25.69 -8.87 -3.69
CA GLY A 34 -24.45 -8.15 -4.04
C GLY A 34 -24.28 -6.80 -3.33
N ASP A 35 -25.38 -6.07 -3.09
CA ASP A 35 -25.40 -4.80 -2.36
C ASP A 35 -25.09 -4.96 -0.86
N LYS A 36 -25.22 -6.17 -0.31
CA LYS A 36 -24.80 -6.53 1.06
C LYS A 36 -23.36 -7.01 1.14
N CYS A 37 -22.70 -7.17 -0.01
CA CYS A 37 -21.30 -7.59 -0.13
C CYS A 37 -20.35 -6.46 -0.55
N THR A 38 -20.83 -5.23 -0.55
CA THR A 38 -20.01 -4.04 -0.84
C THR A 38 -19.81 -3.22 0.41
N CYS A 39 -18.75 -2.43 0.41
CA CYS A 39 -18.57 -1.42 1.44
C CYS A 39 -19.69 -0.36 1.37
N PHE A 40 -19.94 0.31 2.49
CA PHE A 40 -20.90 1.40 2.62
C PHE A 40 -20.46 2.39 3.71
N CYS A 41 -20.99 3.61 3.65
CA CYS A 41 -20.88 4.58 4.74
C CYS A 41 -22.13 4.51 5.64
N PRO A 42 -21.99 4.31 6.95
CA PRO A 42 -23.13 4.29 7.86
C PRO A 42 -23.94 5.60 7.81
N SER A 43 -25.27 5.51 7.86
CA SER A 43 -26.15 6.70 7.87
C SER A 43 -26.01 7.55 9.13
N THR A 44 -25.43 7.01 10.20
CA THR A 44 -25.05 7.78 11.41
C THR A 44 -23.86 8.71 11.17
N ILE A 45 -23.16 8.52 10.05
CA ILE A 45 -22.02 9.29 9.56
C ILE A 45 -22.50 10.05 8.29
N SER A 46 -23.69 10.67 8.35
CA SER A 46 -24.37 11.25 7.17
C SER A 46 -23.87 12.64 6.73
N ASP A 47 -23.23 13.42 7.60
CA ASP A 47 -22.71 14.74 7.22
C ASP A 47 -21.34 14.59 6.54
N TRP A 48 -21.37 14.43 5.21
CA TRP A 48 -20.16 14.25 4.42
C TRP A 48 -19.15 15.40 4.60
N ARG A 49 -19.60 16.65 4.85
CA ARG A 49 -18.69 17.80 5.02
C ARG A 49 -17.93 17.70 6.33
N LEU A 50 -18.67 17.44 7.41
CA LEU A 50 -18.08 17.25 8.72
C LEU A 50 -17.14 16.03 8.73
N ASN A 51 -17.51 14.96 8.04
CA ASN A 51 -16.71 13.74 7.97
C ASN A 51 -15.48 13.89 7.07
N ALA A 52 -15.58 14.60 5.95
CA ALA A 52 -14.43 14.93 5.10
C ALA A 52 -13.41 15.81 5.84
N GLN A 53 -13.90 16.72 6.70
CA GLN A 53 -13.05 17.51 7.58
C GLN A 53 -12.41 16.64 8.68
N ASN A 54 -13.20 15.87 9.42
CA ASN A 54 -12.73 15.09 10.57
C ASN A 54 -11.82 13.93 10.18
N SER A 55 -12.02 13.34 8.99
CA SER A 55 -11.14 12.31 8.45
C SER A 55 -9.83 12.87 7.88
N GLY A 56 -9.71 14.20 7.73
CA GLY A 56 -8.60 14.83 7.02
C GLY A 56 -8.64 14.63 5.50
N MET A 57 -9.77 14.16 4.95
CA MET A 57 -9.93 13.96 3.51
C MET A 57 -9.79 15.27 2.73
N ASN A 58 -10.25 16.39 3.27
CA ASN A 58 -10.09 17.72 2.65
C ASN A 58 -8.63 18.06 2.30
N ASP A 59 -7.68 17.64 3.14
CA ASP A 59 -6.25 17.92 2.95
C ASP A 59 -5.63 17.05 1.84
N LEU A 60 -6.22 15.88 1.58
CA LEU A 60 -5.78 14.93 0.56
C LEU A 60 -6.38 15.23 -0.82
N THR A 61 -7.46 16.00 -0.87
CA THR A 61 -8.36 16.00 -2.01
C THR A 61 -8.39 17.29 -2.82
N GLY A 62 -7.91 18.42 -2.31
CA GLY A 62 -8.15 19.73 -2.94
C GLY A 62 -7.90 19.79 -4.45
N ALA A 63 -6.77 19.28 -4.93
CA ALA A 63 -6.44 19.27 -6.37
C ALA A 63 -7.03 18.07 -7.15
N TRP A 64 -7.37 16.97 -6.47
CA TRP A 64 -7.87 15.75 -7.09
C TRP A 64 -9.40 15.75 -7.23
N ILE A 65 -10.12 16.12 -6.16
CA ILE A 65 -11.58 16.24 -6.16
C ILE A 65 -12.02 17.21 -7.25
N THR A 66 -11.34 18.35 -7.38
CA THR A 66 -11.65 19.32 -8.46
C THR A 66 -11.56 18.67 -9.84
N LYS A 67 -10.48 17.92 -10.13
CA LYS A 67 -10.33 17.21 -11.41
C LYS A 67 -11.37 16.12 -11.61
N PHE A 68 -11.75 15.42 -10.55
CA PHE A 68 -12.75 14.37 -10.62
C PHE A 68 -14.15 14.95 -10.87
N LYS A 69 -14.50 16.03 -10.18
CA LYS A 69 -15.73 16.81 -10.39
C LYS A 69 -15.83 17.31 -11.82
N ASP A 70 -14.76 17.92 -12.33
CA ASP A 70 -14.73 18.47 -13.68
C ASP A 70 -14.83 17.36 -14.74
N ALA A 71 -14.18 16.22 -14.53
CA ALA A 71 -14.19 15.10 -15.47
C ALA A 71 -15.51 14.31 -15.46
N GLY A 72 -16.14 14.18 -14.28
CA GLY A 72 -17.39 13.44 -14.09
C GLY A 72 -18.65 14.30 -14.18
N ASN A 73 -18.51 15.63 -14.27
CA ASN A 73 -19.61 16.59 -14.12
C ASN A 73 -20.44 16.31 -12.85
N THR A 74 -19.74 16.17 -11.73
CA THR A 74 -20.29 15.69 -10.45
C THR A 74 -20.02 16.67 -9.30
N THR A 75 -20.77 16.55 -8.22
CA THR A 75 -20.63 17.36 -6.99
C THR A 75 -19.69 16.71 -5.99
N GLU A 76 -19.23 17.46 -4.97
CA GLU A 76 -18.40 16.88 -3.89
C GLU A 76 -19.14 15.82 -3.08
N GLU A 77 -20.45 16.00 -2.92
CA GLU A 77 -21.32 15.06 -2.23
C GLU A 77 -21.41 13.74 -2.98
N GLU A 78 -21.60 13.79 -4.30
CA GLU A 78 -21.60 12.60 -5.16
C GLU A 78 -20.23 11.90 -5.19
N VAL A 79 -19.12 12.64 -5.17
CA VAL A 79 -17.78 12.03 -5.07
C VAL A 79 -17.59 11.33 -3.72
N TRP A 80 -18.11 11.91 -2.64
CA TRP A 80 -18.08 11.28 -1.33
C TRP A 80 -18.96 10.02 -1.28
N ASP A 81 -20.15 10.07 -1.85
CA ASP A 81 -21.04 8.92 -1.97
C ASP A 81 -20.39 7.78 -2.76
N GLU A 82 -19.71 8.10 -3.87
CA GLU A 82 -18.98 7.12 -4.67
C GLU A 82 -17.84 6.48 -3.85
N LEU A 83 -17.13 7.24 -3.01
CA LEU A 83 -16.09 6.69 -2.11
C LEU A 83 -16.65 5.68 -1.11
N CYS A 84 -17.95 5.77 -0.78
CA CYS A 84 -18.66 4.80 0.05
C CYS A 84 -19.01 3.51 -0.71
N HIS A 85 -18.98 3.53 -2.04
CA HIS A 85 -19.49 2.47 -2.91
C HIS A 85 -18.48 2.01 -3.97
N VAL A 86 -17.21 1.85 -3.58
CA VAL A 86 -16.12 1.43 -4.49
C VAL A 86 -16.23 0.00 -5.06
N GLY A 87 -17.36 -0.67 -4.83
CA GLY A 87 -17.62 -2.03 -5.29
C GLY A 87 -16.74 -3.06 -4.59
N TRP A 88 -16.17 -3.97 -5.39
CA TRP A 88 -15.28 -5.04 -4.92
C TRP A 88 -13.83 -4.69 -5.23
N ALA A 89 -13.09 -4.29 -4.20
CA ALA A 89 -11.65 -4.18 -4.31
C ALA A 89 -11.04 -5.59 -4.20
N GLY A 90 -10.27 -6.00 -5.21
CA GLY A 90 -9.56 -7.29 -5.17
C GLY A 90 -8.49 -7.35 -4.08
N GLU A 91 -8.12 -8.56 -3.64
CA GLU A 91 -7.20 -8.77 -2.51
C GLU A 91 -5.86 -8.06 -2.68
N MET A 92 -5.30 -8.08 -3.90
CA MET A 92 -4.02 -7.43 -4.24
C MET A 92 -3.99 -5.92 -3.93
N TYR A 93 -5.15 -5.29 -3.79
CA TYR A 93 -5.27 -3.87 -3.48
C TYR A 93 -5.19 -3.56 -1.97
N THR A 94 -5.52 -4.54 -1.13
CA THR A 94 -5.71 -4.34 0.31
C THR A 94 -4.50 -4.82 1.11
N SER A 95 -4.60 -4.80 2.45
CA SER A 95 -3.59 -5.41 3.32
C SER A 95 -3.63 -6.93 3.31
N ALA A 96 -4.64 -7.53 2.68
CA ALA A 96 -4.77 -8.96 2.47
C ALA A 96 -4.16 -9.45 1.14
N ALA A 97 -3.43 -8.57 0.43
CA ALA A 97 -2.71 -8.91 -0.80
C ALA A 97 -1.90 -10.22 -0.74
N PRO A 98 -1.23 -10.60 0.37
CA PRO A 98 -0.52 -11.89 0.46
C PRO A 98 -1.41 -13.15 0.33
N LEU A 99 -2.73 -13.02 0.42
CA LEU A 99 -3.68 -14.13 0.18
C LEU A 99 -3.85 -14.43 -1.32
N ASP A 100 -3.58 -13.47 -2.20
CA ASP A 100 -3.58 -13.68 -3.64
C ASP A 100 -2.26 -14.37 -4.05
N PRO A 101 -2.30 -15.55 -4.70
CA PRO A 101 -1.10 -16.25 -5.14
C PRO A 101 -0.17 -15.43 -6.05
N LEU A 102 -0.68 -14.43 -6.77
CA LEU A 102 0.13 -13.55 -7.62
C LEU A 102 1.02 -12.58 -6.82
N PHE A 103 0.77 -12.41 -5.51
CA PHE A 103 1.57 -11.54 -4.64
C PHE A 103 3.02 -12.01 -4.59
N TRP A 104 3.24 -13.31 -4.40
CA TRP A 104 4.56 -13.89 -4.21
C TRP A 104 5.48 -13.77 -5.45
N PRO A 105 5.05 -14.15 -6.68
CA PRO A 105 5.89 -13.95 -7.86
C PRO A 105 6.10 -12.47 -8.20
N LEU A 106 5.11 -11.60 -7.93
CA LEU A 106 5.27 -10.15 -8.10
C LEU A 106 6.34 -9.59 -7.13
N HIS A 107 6.35 -10.04 -5.89
CA HIS A 107 7.37 -9.62 -4.92
C HIS A 107 8.76 -10.22 -5.19
N GLY A 108 8.84 -11.41 -5.79
CA GLY A 108 10.11 -11.93 -6.33
C GLY A 108 10.68 -11.04 -7.44
N LEU A 109 9.83 -10.50 -8.31
CA LEU A 109 10.24 -9.51 -9.31
C LEU A 109 10.76 -8.22 -8.65
N ALA A 110 10.08 -7.72 -7.60
CA ALA A 110 10.54 -6.55 -6.85
C ALA A 110 11.91 -6.79 -6.18
N ASP A 111 12.11 -7.97 -5.58
CA ASP A 111 13.40 -8.38 -5.00
C ASP A 111 14.51 -8.40 -6.07
N LYS A 112 14.24 -8.97 -7.25
CA LYS A 112 15.16 -8.95 -8.39
C LYS A 112 15.58 -7.53 -8.78
N PHE A 113 14.64 -6.57 -8.82
CA PHE A 113 14.94 -5.17 -9.12
C PHE A 113 15.84 -4.52 -8.06
N ILE A 114 15.61 -4.78 -6.76
CA ILE A 114 16.46 -4.27 -5.69
C ILE A 114 17.87 -4.87 -5.77
N ASN A 115 17.99 -6.18 -5.97
CA ASN A 115 19.27 -6.86 -6.18
C ASN A 115 20.05 -6.25 -7.36
N MET A 116 19.39 -6.05 -8.51
CA MET A 116 19.98 -5.39 -9.67
C MET A 116 20.50 -3.99 -9.33
N LYS A 117 19.68 -3.17 -8.65
CA LYS A 117 20.04 -1.80 -8.28
C LYS A 117 21.26 -1.76 -7.36
N ARG A 118 21.38 -2.70 -6.43
CA ARG A 118 22.53 -2.86 -5.52
C ARG A 118 23.80 -3.23 -6.28
N LEU A 119 23.74 -4.23 -7.17
CA LEU A 119 24.87 -4.60 -8.03
C LEU A 119 25.34 -3.44 -8.93
N MET A 120 24.40 -2.67 -9.47
CA MET A 120 24.72 -1.49 -10.27
C MET A 120 25.35 -0.36 -9.45
N LYS A 121 24.94 -0.19 -8.20
CA LYS A 121 25.54 0.76 -7.26
C LYS A 121 27.00 0.37 -6.99
N ASP A 122 27.28 -0.90 -6.74
CA ASP A 122 28.66 -1.41 -6.56
C ASP A 122 29.52 -1.19 -7.81
N ALA A 123 28.94 -1.44 -8.99
CA ALA A 123 29.56 -1.18 -10.27
C ALA A 123 29.68 0.33 -10.61
N LYS A 124 29.24 1.22 -9.71
CA LYS A 124 29.24 2.69 -9.88
C LYS A 124 28.46 3.16 -11.11
N LYS A 125 27.46 2.39 -11.54
CA LYS A 125 26.58 2.71 -12.68
C LYS A 125 25.33 3.46 -12.23
N THR A 126 25.03 3.49 -10.94
CA THR A 126 23.87 4.18 -10.41
C THR A 126 24.08 4.54 -8.93
N VAL A 127 23.14 5.29 -8.37
CA VAL A 127 23.06 5.57 -6.93
C VAL A 127 21.87 4.82 -6.32
N LEU A 128 22.03 4.39 -5.08
CA LEU A 128 20.95 3.86 -4.25
C LEU A 128 21.05 4.55 -2.89
N ASP A 129 19.98 5.26 -2.53
CA ASP A 129 19.85 5.89 -1.23
C ASP A 129 19.51 4.82 -0.19
N GLU A 130 20.40 4.67 0.80
CA GLU A 130 20.26 3.74 1.92
C GLU A 130 20.10 4.51 3.24
N SER A 131 19.71 5.79 3.17
CA SER A 131 19.21 6.50 4.34
C SER A 131 17.87 5.88 4.74
N TRP A 132 17.92 5.02 5.75
CA TRP A 132 16.76 4.31 6.25
C TRP A 132 15.66 5.26 6.74
N GLY A 133 14.42 4.87 6.47
CA GLY A 133 13.24 5.72 6.67
C GLY A 133 12.63 6.11 5.32
N PHE A 134 11.34 6.45 5.31
CA PHE A 134 10.69 6.97 4.12
C PHE A 134 10.40 8.45 4.33
N THR A 135 10.67 9.25 3.31
CA THR A 135 10.25 10.65 3.31
C THR A 135 8.73 10.67 3.14
N HIS A 136 8.05 11.27 4.10
CA HIS A 136 6.61 11.37 4.03
C HIS A 136 6.20 12.29 2.89
N LEU A 137 5.37 11.78 1.98
CA LEU A 137 4.77 12.60 0.93
C LEU A 137 3.53 13.29 1.49
N HIS A 138 3.49 14.62 1.38
CA HIS A 138 2.29 15.37 1.75
C HIS A 138 1.17 15.07 0.75
N GLN A 139 -0.06 14.99 1.27
CA GLN A 139 -1.30 14.92 0.47
C GLN A 139 -1.48 13.65 -0.39
N VAL A 140 -0.90 12.52 0.01
CA VAL A 140 -1.21 11.22 -0.62
C VAL A 140 -2.00 10.32 0.35
N PRO A 141 -3.10 9.67 -0.07
CA PRO A 141 -3.95 8.91 0.84
C PRO A 141 -3.28 7.67 1.46
N SER A 142 -2.18 7.20 0.86
CA SER A 142 -1.36 6.12 1.41
C SER A 142 -0.39 6.55 2.51
N ASP A 143 -0.13 7.85 2.66
CA ASP A 143 0.90 8.41 3.55
C ASP A 143 0.39 9.64 4.30
N THR A 144 -0.65 9.43 5.10
CA THR A 144 -1.31 10.51 5.85
C THR A 144 -0.71 10.70 7.24
N GLY A 145 0.14 9.78 7.68
CA GLY A 145 0.63 9.68 9.06
C GLY A 145 -0.48 9.40 10.08
N VAL A 146 -1.69 9.04 9.66
CA VAL A 146 -2.80 8.69 10.57
C VAL A 146 -2.78 7.19 10.84
N VAL A 147 -2.66 6.82 12.11
CA VAL A 147 -2.72 5.43 12.60
C VAL A 147 -3.93 5.29 13.50
N CYS A 148 -4.79 4.32 13.19
CA CYS A 148 -6.04 4.07 13.91
C CYS A 148 -5.96 2.74 14.68
N ASP A 149 -6.21 2.83 15.98
CA ASP A 149 -6.27 1.69 16.89
C ASP A 149 -7.71 1.17 17.01
N TRP A 150 -7.91 -0.06 16.56
CA TRP A 150 -9.19 -0.77 16.55
C TRP A 150 -9.39 -1.69 17.77
N SER A 151 -8.39 -1.85 18.64
CA SER A 151 -8.42 -2.82 19.74
C SER A 151 -9.56 -2.60 20.75
N GLY A 152 -10.03 -1.36 20.91
CA GLY A 152 -11.14 -0.99 21.79
C GLY A 152 -12.50 -0.87 21.10
N VAL A 153 -12.59 -1.21 19.81
CA VAL A 153 -13.82 -1.08 19.03
C VAL A 153 -14.63 -2.37 19.13
N THR A 154 -15.83 -2.27 19.73
CA THR A 154 -16.73 -3.42 19.95
C THR A 154 -18.09 -3.23 19.29
N GLY A 155 -18.50 -1.99 19.05
CA GLY A 155 -19.71 -1.67 18.31
C GLY A 155 -19.47 -1.54 16.80
N GLU A 156 -20.44 -1.98 16.00
CA GLU A 156 -20.41 -1.91 14.52
C GLU A 156 -20.13 -0.48 14.01
N PHE A 157 -20.70 0.53 14.68
CA PHE A 157 -20.57 1.95 14.33
C PHE A 157 -19.61 2.73 15.23
N GLN A 158 -18.88 2.04 16.11
CA GLN A 158 -17.87 2.71 16.92
C GLN A 158 -16.65 3.02 16.05
N MET A 159 -16.10 4.21 16.26
CA MET A 159 -14.90 4.68 15.56
C MET A 159 -13.64 4.26 16.34
N PRO A 160 -12.55 3.87 15.65
CA PRO A 160 -11.25 3.67 16.27
C PRO A 160 -10.66 4.98 16.79
N ASN A 161 -9.67 4.88 17.67
CA ASN A 161 -8.89 6.04 18.06
C ASN A 161 -7.77 6.27 17.03
N CYS A 162 -7.84 7.38 16.29
CA CYS A 162 -6.86 7.72 15.27
C CYS A 162 -5.92 8.84 15.73
N THR A 163 -4.62 8.63 15.57
CA THR A 163 -3.58 9.60 15.99
C THR A 163 -2.53 9.79 14.90
N LYS A 164 -1.84 10.94 14.91
CA LYS A 164 -0.68 11.15 14.03
C LYS A 164 0.51 10.38 14.58
N LYS A 165 0.97 9.37 13.85
CA LYS A 165 2.08 8.50 14.25
C LYS A 165 2.71 7.83 13.04
N THR A 166 3.97 7.43 13.17
CA THR A 166 4.64 6.50 12.24
C THR A 166 4.55 5.09 12.80
N CYS A 167 4.12 4.12 11.99
CA CYS A 167 4.13 2.71 12.37
C CYS A 167 5.57 2.25 12.65
N PRO A 168 5.79 1.40 13.68
CA PRO A 168 7.09 0.73 13.86
C PRO A 168 7.34 -0.26 12.71
N GLY A 169 8.59 -0.65 12.49
CA GLY A 169 8.99 -1.65 11.49
C GLY A 169 9.69 -1.09 10.25
N HIS A 170 9.88 0.22 10.18
CA HIS A 170 10.45 0.90 9.00
C HIS A 170 11.86 1.46 9.21
N LYS A 171 12.38 1.42 10.44
CA LYS A 171 13.72 1.94 10.76
C LYS A 171 14.78 0.86 10.56
N GLU A 172 16.01 1.29 10.36
CA GLU A 172 17.19 0.43 10.14
C GLU A 172 17.29 -0.73 11.14
N PHE A 173 17.06 -0.45 12.42
CA PHE A 173 17.21 -1.43 13.51
C PHE A 173 15.89 -1.97 14.06
N ASP A 174 14.77 -1.72 13.39
CA ASP A 174 13.51 -2.38 13.74
C ASP A 174 13.61 -3.87 13.41
N ILE A 175 13.04 -4.71 14.28
CA ILE A 175 13.04 -6.16 14.12
C ILE A 175 11.96 -6.61 13.14
N ILE A 176 12.29 -7.60 12.31
CA ILE A 176 11.32 -8.31 11.46
C ILE A 176 10.96 -9.66 12.10
N PRO A 177 9.76 -10.19 11.85
CA PRO A 177 9.30 -11.45 12.46
C PRO A 177 9.93 -12.69 11.81
N PHE A 178 11.10 -12.55 11.18
CA PHE A 178 11.81 -13.61 10.48
C PHE A 178 13.24 -13.71 11.01
N GLY A 179 13.74 -14.94 11.12
CA GLY A 179 15.10 -15.19 11.56
C GLY A 179 15.55 -16.63 11.37
N ASN A 180 16.72 -16.93 11.94
CA ASN A 180 17.38 -18.23 11.86
C ASN A 180 17.59 -18.77 10.42
N PHE A 181 17.80 -17.88 9.44
CA PHE A 181 17.99 -18.29 8.04
C PHE A 181 19.26 -19.14 7.83
N THR A 182 20.28 -18.94 8.67
CA THR A 182 21.58 -19.63 8.60
C THR A 182 21.79 -20.68 9.70
N GLY A 183 20.75 -21.00 10.49
CA GLY A 183 20.88 -21.96 11.60
C GLY A 183 21.68 -21.43 12.81
N THR A 184 21.80 -20.11 12.96
CA THR A 184 22.64 -19.44 13.98
C THR A 184 21.91 -19.13 15.30
N ASP A 185 20.76 -19.75 15.56
CA ASP A 185 19.90 -19.54 16.75
C ASP A 185 19.40 -18.09 16.96
N ALA A 186 19.66 -17.17 16.02
CA ALA A 186 19.14 -15.81 16.07
C ALA A 186 17.63 -15.81 15.74
N PRO A 187 16.74 -15.49 16.70
CA PRO A 187 15.30 -15.65 16.50
C PRO A 187 14.69 -14.61 15.56
N TYR A 188 15.36 -13.46 15.40
CA TYR A 188 14.90 -12.33 14.58
C TYR A 188 16.07 -11.62 13.92
N TYR A 189 15.80 -11.00 12.78
CA TYR A 189 16.72 -10.08 12.11
C TYR A 189 16.22 -8.65 12.34
N THR A 190 17.14 -7.67 12.28
CA THR A 190 16.75 -6.29 12.02
C THR A 190 16.53 -6.09 10.53
N ASN A 191 15.84 -5.01 10.15
CA ASN A 191 15.76 -4.57 8.77
C ASN A 191 17.16 -4.48 8.11
N ARG A 192 18.13 -3.89 8.81
CA ARG A 192 19.54 -3.82 8.36
C ARG A 192 20.17 -5.18 8.16
N ALA A 193 20.06 -6.07 9.15
CA ALA A 193 20.65 -7.40 9.08
C ALA A 193 20.05 -8.21 7.94
N PHE A 194 18.72 -8.13 7.72
CA PHE A 194 18.08 -8.81 6.61
C PHE A 194 18.48 -8.21 5.25
N TYR A 195 18.57 -6.88 5.17
CA TYR A 195 19.05 -6.19 3.97
C TYR A 195 20.46 -6.62 3.58
N GLU A 196 21.38 -6.73 4.53
CA GLU A 196 22.74 -7.23 4.29
C GLU A 196 22.76 -8.73 3.99
N PHE A 197 21.93 -9.52 4.68
CA PHE A 197 21.82 -10.96 4.43
C PHE A 197 21.34 -11.26 3.00
N SER A 198 20.36 -10.52 2.49
CA SER A 198 19.84 -10.68 1.13
C SER A 198 20.68 -9.97 0.06
N TYR A 199 21.94 -9.61 0.35
CA TYR A 199 22.82 -9.03 -0.65
C TYR A 199 23.16 -10.08 -1.72
N PRO A 200 23.13 -9.74 -3.02
CA PRO A 200 23.41 -10.72 -4.09
C PRO A 200 24.85 -11.26 -4.14
N ASN A 201 25.75 -10.80 -3.28
CA ASN A 201 27.12 -11.32 -3.15
C ASN A 201 27.34 -12.07 -1.82
N ASN A 202 26.27 -12.28 -1.04
CA ASN A 202 26.33 -13.03 0.18
C ASN A 202 26.19 -14.53 -0.12
N ASP A 203 27.25 -15.30 0.12
CA ASP A 203 27.29 -16.74 -0.13
C ASP A 203 26.33 -17.54 0.79
N ASP A 204 25.90 -16.97 1.92
CA ASP A 204 24.94 -17.60 2.82
C ASP A 204 23.47 -17.45 2.35
N PHE A 205 23.21 -16.61 1.35
CA PHE A 205 21.86 -16.41 0.82
C PHE A 205 21.51 -17.54 -0.17
N PRO A 206 20.37 -18.24 -0.01
CA PRO A 206 20.17 -19.54 -0.66
C PRO A 206 19.82 -19.47 -2.15
N TYR A 207 19.65 -18.28 -2.72
CA TYR A 207 19.37 -18.13 -4.15
C TYR A 207 19.94 -16.82 -4.70
N ILE A 208 20.13 -16.80 -6.02
CA ILE A 208 20.41 -15.59 -6.79
C ILE A 208 19.65 -15.67 -8.11
N TYR A 209 19.37 -14.54 -8.74
CA TYR A 209 18.78 -14.52 -10.07
C TYR A 209 19.84 -14.82 -11.14
N ASP A 210 19.46 -15.63 -12.13
CA ASP A 210 20.28 -16.05 -13.26
C ASP A 210 20.65 -14.88 -14.20
N THR A 211 19.71 -13.97 -14.41
CA THR A 211 19.88 -12.72 -15.15
C THR A 211 19.27 -11.59 -14.35
N TYR A 212 19.91 -10.41 -14.37
CA TYR A 212 19.30 -9.17 -13.87
C TYR A 212 18.86 -8.24 -15.00
N VAL A 213 19.50 -8.34 -16.16
CA VAL A 213 19.42 -7.35 -17.22
C VAL A 213 18.72 -7.85 -18.49
N ASP A 214 18.48 -9.16 -18.58
CA ASP A 214 17.78 -9.76 -19.72
C ASP A 214 16.31 -9.98 -19.39
N TRP A 215 15.46 -9.33 -20.19
CA TRP A 215 14.00 -9.33 -20.07
C TRP A 215 13.38 -9.50 -21.45
N PRO A 216 13.35 -10.72 -22.02
CA PRO A 216 12.91 -10.94 -23.40
C PRO A 216 11.51 -10.39 -23.69
N GLY A 217 10.60 -10.48 -22.70
CA GLY A 217 9.24 -9.92 -22.80
C GLY A 217 9.21 -8.39 -22.90
N CYS A 218 10.14 -7.67 -22.26
CA CYS A 218 10.28 -6.22 -22.41
C CYS A 218 10.89 -5.85 -23.75
N ALA A 219 11.94 -6.55 -24.17
CA ALA A 219 12.58 -6.34 -25.47
C ALA A 219 11.59 -6.55 -26.63
N ALA A 220 10.75 -7.57 -26.55
CA ALA A 220 9.68 -7.83 -27.51
C ALA A 220 8.62 -6.70 -27.57
N GLN A 221 8.50 -5.91 -26.51
CA GLN A 221 7.61 -4.75 -26.42
C GLN A 221 8.34 -3.43 -26.69
N ASN A 222 9.61 -3.48 -27.13
CA ASN A 222 10.47 -2.31 -27.32
C ASN A 222 10.63 -1.45 -26.05
N ILE A 223 10.61 -2.10 -24.88
CA ILE A 223 10.86 -1.47 -23.58
C ILE A 223 12.33 -1.72 -23.22
N SER A 224 13.13 -0.65 -23.23
CA SER A 224 14.52 -0.65 -22.77
C SER A 224 14.60 0.02 -21.40
N TRP A 225 15.33 -0.60 -20.49
CA TRP A 225 15.61 -0.06 -19.15
C TRP A 225 16.96 0.68 -19.08
N TRP A 226 17.73 0.65 -20.18
CA TRP A 226 19.14 1.03 -20.20
C TRP A 226 19.43 2.32 -20.96
N ASP A 227 18.44 2.83 -21.69
CA ASP A 227 18.56 4.08 -22.44
C ASP A 227 18.11 5.25 -21.55
N VAL A 228 18.99 5.63 -20.61
CA VAL A 228 18.94 6.93 -19.92
C VAL A 228 20.32 7.58 -20.01
#